data_AF-A0A7Y4TLM1-F1
#
_entry.id   AF-A0A7Y4TLM1-F1
#
_cell.length_a   1.000
_cell.length_b   1.000
_cell.length_c   1.000
_cell.angle_alpha   90.00
_cell.angle_beta   90.00
_cell.angle_gamma   90.00
#
_symmetry.space_group_name_H-M   'P 1'
#
loop_
_entity.id
_entity.type
_entity.pdbx_description
1 polymer ?
#
loop_
_entity_poly.entity_id
_entity_poly.type
_entity_poly.pdbx_seq_one_letter_code
_entity_poly.pdbx_strand_id
1 'polypeptide(L)'
;MAVATTYEHITLDDAGVPFIENTTTKIVELVIESKAYGWGPEEIHFQHPYLSLGQIHSAFAYYWDHRSDLDRDIQRRQEPIEEIRLEVESPEIRERLKAKGLL
;
A
#
# COMPACT_ATOMS: atom_id res chain seq x y z
N MET A 1 -29.12 -24.25 -4.08
CA MET A 1 -28.68 -23.51 -2.87
C MET A 1 -27.48 -22.67 -3.27
N ALA A 2 -27.43 -21.40 -2.87
CA ALA A 2 -26.29 -20.52 -3.12
C ALA A 2 -25.45 -20.41 -1.85
N VAL A 3 -24.13 -20.40 -1.98
CA VAL A 3 -23.18 -20.18 -0.89
C VAL A 3 -22.46 -18.87 -1.17
N ALA A 4 -22.44 -17.95 -0.21
CA ALA A 4 -21.73 -16.69 -0.35
C ALA A 4 -20.23 -16.92 -0.13
N THR A 5 -19.41 -16.30 -0.98
CA THR A 5 -17.97 -16.17 -0.78
C THR A 5 -17.66 -14.76 -0.30
N THR A 6 -16.61 -14.62 0.51
CA THR A 6 -16.06 -13.31 0.89
C THR A 6 -14.99 -12.87 -0.12
N TYR A 7 -14.09 -11.96 0.28
CA TYR A 7 -12.91 -11.57 -0.49
C TYR A 7 -11.86 -12.69 -0.46
N GLU A 8 -11.90 -13.57 -1.45
CA GLU A 8 -10.90 -14.62 -1.63
C GLU A 8 -9.49 -14.00 -1.69
N HIS A 9 -8.47 -14.65 -1.14
CA HIS A 9 -7.09 -14.14 -1.11
C HIS A 9 -6.81 -12.91 -0.23
N ILE A 10 -7.75 -12.46 0.61
CA ILE A 10 -7.51 -11.36 1.54
C ILE A 10 -7.42 -11.89 2.97
N THR A 11 -6.35 -11.53 3.66
CA THR A 11 -6.14 -11.85 5.08
C THR A 11 -6.00 -10.57 5.89
N LEU A 12 -6.36 -10.64 7.17
CA LEU A 12 -6.14 -9.56 8.15
C LEU A 12 -5.07 -10.00 9.14
N ASP A 13 -4.15 -9.10 9.49
CA ASP A 13 -3.26 -9.34 10.62
C ASP A 13 -3.97 -9.09 11.98
N ASP A 14 -3.25 -9.30 13.08
CA ASP A 14 -3.77 -9.09 14.44
C ASP A 14 -4.21 -7.63 14.71
N ALA A 15 -3.73 -6.67 13.90
CA ALA A 15 -4.09 -5.27 13.98
C ALA A 15 -5.22 -4.87 13.01
N GLY A 16 -5.78 -5.83 12.25
CA GLY A 16 -6.84 -5.59 11.27
C GLY A 16 -6.35 -4.95 9.97
N VAL A 17 -5.05 -5.00 9.68
CA VAL A 17 -4.48 -4.50 8.41
C VAL A 17 -4.69 -5.56 7.34
N PRO A 18 -5.27 -5.21 6.17
CA PRO A 18 -5.52 -6.17 5.11
C PRO A 18 -4.30 -6.40 4.20
N PHE A 19 -4.02 -7.67 3.94
CA PHE A 19 -2.94 -8.19 3.11
C PHE A 19 -3.48 -9.11 2.01
N ILE A 20 -2.70 -9.25 0.94
CA ILE A 20 -2.89 -10.35 0.00
C ILE A 20 -2.33 -11.63 0.62
N GLU A 21 -3.15 -12.68 0.63
CA GLU A 21 -2.81 -14.01 1.13
C GLU A 21 -1.51 -14.54 0.51
N ASN A 22 -0.69 -15.18 1.35
CA ASN A 22 0.64 -15.73 1.01
C ASN A 22 1.65 -14.67 0.53
N THR A 23 1.41 -13.40 0.84
CA THR A 23 2.33 -12.30 0.55
C THR A 23 2.48 -11.39 1.77
N THR A 24 3.44 -10.48 1.72
CA THR A 24 3.56 -9.37 2.66
C THR A 24 2.94 -8.08 2.12
N THR A 25 2.30 -8.12 0.95
CA THR A 25 1.77 -6.95 0.25
C THR A 25 0.47 -6.50 0.89
N LYS A 26 0.42 -5.25 1.34
CA LYS A 26 -0.80 -4.66 1.90
C LYS A 26 -1.70 -4.16 0.78
N ILE A 27 -3.02 -4.24 0.96
CA ILE A 27 -3.97 -3.71 -0.04
C ILE A 27 -3.70 -2.22 -0.31
N VAL A 28 -3.40 -1.44 0.74
CA VAL A 28 -3.14 0.00 0.60
C VAL A 28 -1.93 0.30 -0.30
N GLU A 29 -0.93 -0.57 -0.38
CA GLU A 29 0.25 -0.38 -1.24
C GLU A 29 -0.15 -0.45 -2.72
N LEU A 30 -0.92 -1.48 -3.09
CA LEU A 30 -1.48 -1.63 -4.44
C LEU A 30 -2.39 -0.46 -4.85
N VAL A 31 -3.24 -0.01 -3.92
CA VAL A 31 -4.14 1.12 -4.16
C VAL A 31 -3.36 2.42 -4.37
N ILE A 32 -2.31 2.65 -3.59
CA ILE A 32 -1.44 3.82 -3.74
C ILE A 32 -0.78 3.80 -5.12
N GLU A 33 -0.19 2.67 -5.53
CA GLU A 33 0.46 2.54 -6.83
C GLU A 33 -0.52 2.73 -7.99
N SER A 34 -1.70 2.10 -7.91
CA SER A 34 -2.79 2.28 -8.89
C SER A 34 -3.15 3.76 -9.04
N LYS A 35 -3.34 4.48 -7.92
CA LYS A 35 -3.68 5.90 -7.94
C LYS A 35 -2.53 6.78 -8.44
N ALA A 36 -1.29 6.47 -8.06
CA ALA A 36 -0.11 7.27 -8.40
C ALA A 36 0.22 7.18 -9.90
N TYR A 37 0.07 6.01 -10.51
CA TYR A 37 0.45 5.75 -11.89
C TYR A 37 -0.73 5.60 -12.85
N GLY A 38 -1.97 5.59 -12.34
CA GLY A 38 -3.17 5.33 -13.14
C GLY A 38 -3.26 3.89 -13.64
N TRP A 39 -2.62 2.94 -12.95
CA TRP A 39 -2.55 1.54 -13.36
C TRP A 39 -3.84 0.77 -13.05
N GLY A 40 -4.30 0.00 -14.03
CA GLY A 40 -5.33 -1.00 -13.85
C GLY A 40 -4.75 -2.31 -13.30
N PRO A 41 -5.63 -3.32 -13.06
CA PRO A 41 -5.21 -4.63 -12.57
C PRO A 41 -4.16 -5.31 -13.44
N GLU A 42 -4.26 -5.18 -14.77
CA GLU A 42 -3.35 -5.75 -15.74
C GLU A 42 -1.96 -5.10 -15.69
N GLU A 43 -1.90 -3.77 -15.58
CA GLU A 43 -0.62 -3.07 -15.39
C GLU A 43 0.00 -3.41 -14.04
N ILE A 44 -0.78 -3.51 -12.97
CA ILE A 44 -0.28 -3.96 -11.67
C ILE A 44 0.27 -5.38 -11.76
N HIS A 45 -0.43 -6.29 -12.42
CA HIS A 45 0.07 -7.66 -12.60
C HIS A 45 1.38 -7.69 -13.39
N PHE A 46 1.49 -6.84 -14.42
CA PHE A 46 2.72 -6.70 -15.20
C PHE A 46 3.90 -6.22 -14.33
N GLN A 47 3.65 -5.33 -13.37
CA GLN A 47 4.68 -4.78 -12.47
C GLN A 47 4.96 -5.69 -11.27
N HIS A 48 3.97 -6.48 -10.85
CA HIS A 48 4.05 -7.46 -9.76
C HIS A 48 3.66 -8.86 -10.25
N PRO A 49 4.49 -9.54 -11.07
CA PRO A 49 4.12 -10.82 -11.68
C PRO A 49 3.88 -11.96 -10.68
N TYR A 50 4.29 -11.79 -9.42
CA TYR A 50 4.05 -12.73 -8.33
C TYR A 50 2.63 -12.65 -7.76
N LEU A 51 1.88 -11.58 -8.05
CA LEU A 51 0.47 -11.46 -7.72
C LEU A 51 -0.36 -11.94 -8.89
N SER A 52 -1.27 -12.88 -8.67
CA SER A 52 -2.25 -13.25 -9.68
C SER A 52 -3.29 -12.15 -9.90
N LEU A 53 -3.91 -12.12 -11.09
CA LEU A 53 -5.04 -11.21 -11.34
C LEU A 53 -6.18 -11.43 -10.34
N GLY A 54 -6.43 -12.67 -9.89
CA GLY A 54 -7.44 -12.96 -8.87
C GLY A 54 -7.16 -12.26 -7.53
N GLN A 55 -5.92 -12.31 -7.06
CA GLN A 55 -5.47 -11.58 -5.87
C GLN A 55 -5.64 -10.07 -6.04
N ILE A 56 -5.24 -9.52 -7.20
CA ILE A 56 -5.32 -8.08 -7.47
C ILE A 56 -6.78 -7.61 -7.51
N HIS A 57 -7.64 -8.32 -8.24
CA HIS A 57 -9.06 -8.00 -8.31
C HIS A 57 -9.75 -8.10 -6.95
N SER A 58 -9.42 -9.13 -6.15
CA SER A 58 -9.98 -9.26 -4.81
C SER A 58 -9.52 -8.12 -3.89
N ALA A 59 -8.25 -7.71 -3.98
CA ALA A 59 -7.73 -6.57 -3.23
C ALA A 59 -8.45 -5.27 -3.60
N PHE A 60 -8.72 -5.05 -4.89
CA PHE A 60 -9.48 -3.89 -5.35
C PHE A 60 -10.95 -3.94 -4.93
N ALA A 61 -11.60 -5.10 -4.99
CA ALA A 61 -12.96 -5.27 -4.48
C ALA A 61 -13.03 -4.94 -2.98
N TYR A 62 -12.11 -5.50 -2.19
CA TYR A 62 -12.00 -5.19 -0.76
C TYR A 62 -11.78 -3.70 -0.53
N TYR A 63 -10.89 -3.07 -1.29
CA TYR A 63 -10.64 -1.64 -1.17
C TYR A 63 -11.89 -0.81 -1.43
N TRP A 64 -12.64 -1.09 -2.50
CA TRP A 64 -13.82 -0.30 -2.84
C TRP A 64 -14.93 -0.39 -1.80
N ASP A 65 -15.10 -1.56 -1.18
CA ASP A 65 -16.08 -1.78 -0.12
C ASP A 65 -15.63 -1.19 1.25
N HIS A 66 -14.32 -0.98 1.44
CA HIS A 66 -13.73 -0.42 2.68
C HIS A 66 -13.03 0.93 2.47
N ARG A 67 -13.41 1.64 1.40
CA ARG A 67 -12.66 2.79 0.89
C ARG A 67 -12.41 3.87 1.92
N SER A 68 -13.42 4.20 2.73
CA SER A 68 -13.30 5.27 3.73
C SER A 68 -12.19 5.01 4.76
N ASP A 69 -12.03 3.76 5.19
CA ASP A 69 -11.06 3.42 6.24
C ASP A 69 -9.66 3.24 5.67
N LEU A 70 -9.56 2.68 4.47
CA LEU A 70 -8.28 2.52 3.79
C LEU A 70 -7.75 3.85 3.24
N ASP A 71 -8.60 4.75 2.75
CA ASP A 71 -8.18 6.11 2.37
C ASP A 71 -7.65 6.88 3.59
N ARG A 72 -8.26 6.69 4.77
CA ARG A 72 -7.78 7.26 6.04
C ARG A 72 -6.42 6.67 6.46
N ASP A 73 -6.25 5.36 6.31
CA ASP A 73 -4.96 4.70 6.59
C ASP A 73 -3.86 5.19 5.65
N ILE A 74 -4.17 5.33 4.35
CA ILE A 74 -3.26 5.89 3.36
C ILE A 74 -2.83 7.30 3.76
N GLN A 75 -3.79 8.17 4.11
CA GLN A 75 -3.48 9.54 4.53
C GLN A 75 -2.58 9.55 5.78
N ARG A 76 -2.93 8.79 6.82
CA ARG A 76 -2.14 8.69 8.06
C ARG A 76 -0.71 8.22 7.82
N ARG A 77 -0.49 7.34 6.84
CA ARG A 77 0.86 6.87 6.47
C ARG A 77 1.66 7.88 5.66
N GLN A 78 0.98 8.84 5.02
CA GLN A 78 1.62 9.90 4.23
C GLN A 78 1.97 11.13 5.09
N GLU A 79 1.21 11.42 6.15
CA GLU A 79 1.44 12.55 7.07
C GLU A 79 2.87 12.64 7.64
N PRO A 80 3.56 11.54 8.03
CA PRO A 80 4.93 11.61 8.56
C PRO A 80 6.01 11.94 7.51
N ILE A 81 5.72 11.81 6.20
CA ILE A 81 6.73 11.98 5.15
C ILE A 81 7.05 13.46 4.93
N GLU A 82 6.08 14.37 5.10
CA GLU A 82 6.30 15.80 4.92
C GLU A 82 7.09 16.42 6.09
N GLU A 83 6.89 15.96 7.33
CA GLU A 83 7.69 16.43 8.48
C GLU A 83 9.16 15.98 8.37
N ILE A 84 9.42 14.73 7.95
CA ILE A 84 10.78 14.25 7.72
C ILE A 84 11.44 15.00 6.55
N ARG A 85 10.70 15.33 5.50
CA ARG A 85 11.23 16.09 4.36
C ARG A 85 11.67 17.50 4.79
N LEU A 86 10.90 18.16 5.64
CA LEU A 86 11.26 19.46 6.23
C LEU A 86 12.46 19.36 7.18
N GLU A 87 12.58 18.27 7.96
CA GLU A 87 13.75 18.02 8.82
C GLU A 87 15.03 17.74 8.02
N VAL A 88 14.96 16.98 6.91
CA VAL A 88 16.12 16.67 6.06
C VAL A 88 16.61 17.91 5.29
N GLU A 89 15.75 18.91 5.05
CA GLU A 89 16.14 20.22 4.52
C GLU A 89 16.88 21.09 5.55
N SER A 90 16.88 20.72 6.84
CA SER A 90 17.69 21.42 7.84
C SER A 90 19.20 21.22 7.56
N PRO A 91 20.02 22.29 7.65
CA PRO A 91 21.47 22.21 7.45
C PRO A 91 22.13 21.18 8.38
N GLU A 92 21.63 21.05 9.60
CA GLU A 92 22.20 20.20 10.65
C GLU A 92 22.05 18.70 10.34
N ILE A 93 20.88 18.28 9.87
CA ILE A 93 20.63 16.88 9.50
C ILE A 93 21.39 16.54 8.20
N ARG A 94 21.45 17.46 7.23
CA ARG A 94 22.25 17.31 6.01
C ARG A 94 23.74 17.14 6.30
N GLU A 95 24.31 17.99 7.15
CA GLU A 95 25.71 17.88 7.58
C GLU A 95 25.97 16.56 8.30
N ARG A 96 25.05 16.12 9.17
CA ARG A 96 25.16 14.83 9.87
C ARG A 96 25.09 13.62 8.95
N LEU A 97 24.25 13.68 7.91
CA LEU A 97 24.12 12.60 6.92
C LEU A 97 25.34 12.52 5.97
N LYS A 98 25.87 13.67 5.53
CA LYS A 98 27.16 13.76 4.81
C LYS A 98 28.31 13.17 5.62
N ALA A 99 28.41 13.53 6.91
CA ALA A 99 29.44 13.00 7.80
C ALA A 99 29.36 11.47 7.98
N LYS A 100 28.19 10.87 7.74
CA LYS A 100 27.96 9.42 7.77
C LYS A 100 28.03 8.73 6.40
N GLY A 101 28.25 9.46 5.31
CA GLY A 101 28.32 8.92 3.95
C GLY A 101 26.98 8.41 3.41
N LEU A 102 25.86 8.89 3.98
CA LEU A 102 24.50 8.51 3.59
C LEU A 102 23.88 9.49 2.59
N LEU A 103 24.62 10.55 2.23
CA LEU A 103 24.29 11.62 1.28
C LEU A 103 25.54 12.02 0.49
#